data_AF-A0A077KDP4-F1
#
_entry.id   AF-A0A077KDP4-F1
#
_cell.length_a   1.000
_cell.length_b   1.000
_cell.length_c   1.000
_cell.angle_alpha   90.00
_cell.angle_beta   90.00
_cell.angle_gamma   90.00
#
_symmetry.space_group_name_H-M   'P 1'
#
loop_
_entity.id
_entity.type
_entity.pdbx_description
1 polymer ?
#
loop_
_entity_poly.entity_id
_entity_poly.type
_entity_poly.pdbx_seq_one_letter_code
_entity_poly.pdbx_strand_id
1 'polypeptide(L)'
;MEEIKENTNTPQNSSNKKKKRIIIITSVIVIIAILGGFVYKYFEEKKNRENEITLADDSATAVDYAYGTFLASDEDYKYWAPSIFATHAYDEIEKDYKRAIVKIFMDNKYTETGEYFLSKIETRGKSTFAFGNFTGSVQKKPDMAFLVEKSDYASSALYIISHDGNVLYWKEYSQELPIINSFSQGSKIFMDKMELEPSPLDGLIIKNKNDKRVVLYDSKTKNFENFYQYTNDDIKAAREEASYRGDEDIIVADSIAR
;
A
#
# COMPACT_ATOMS: atom_id res chain seq x y z
N MET A 1 61.24 -89.98 9.46
CA MET A 1 61.77 -89.00 8.49
C MET A 1 60.66 -88.03 8.18
N GLU A 2 60.90 -86.76 8.51
CA GLU A 2 60.15 -85.58 8.05
C GLU A 2 60.04 -85.58 6.52
N GLU A 3 58.93 -85.09 5.94
CA GLU A 3 58.84 -83.71 5.42
C GLU A 3 57.45 -83.41 4.81
N ILE A 4 56.83 -82.36 5.36
CA ILE A 4 56.00 -81.27 4.79
C ILE A 4 55.03 -81.55 3.62
N LYS A 5 53.75 -81.21 3.90
CA LYS A 5 52.68 -80.89 2.93
C LYS A 5 52.85 -79.47 2.39
N GLU A 6 52.59 -79.25 1.11
CA GLU A 6 52.07 -77.96 0.65
C GLU A 6 51.04 -78.12 -0.48
N ASN A 7 49.93 -77.40 -0.32
CA ASN A 7 48.71 -77.47 -1.11
C ASN A 7 48.39 -76.02 -1.50
N THR A 8 48.47 -75.66 -2.78
CA THR A 8 48.16 -74.31 -3.27
C THR A 8 46.84 -74.30 -4.05
N ASN A 9 45.81 -73.75 -3.41
CA ASN A 9 44.60 -73.23 -4.05
C ASN A 9 44.83 -71.78 -4.54
N THR A 10 44.39 -71.47 -5.75
CA THR A 10 44.41 -70.12 -6.33
C THR A 10 43.16 -69.31 -5.95
N PRO A 11 43.24 -68.00 -5.62
CA PRO A 11 42.09 -67.21 -5.18
C PRO A 11 41.39 -66.37 -6.28
N GLN A 12 40.07 -66.54 -6.30
CA GLN A 12 38.91 -65.65 -6.50
C GLN A 12 39.07 -64.18 -6.96
N ASN A 13 38.29 -63.83 -8.00
CA ASN A 13 38.07 -62.50 -8.60
C ASN A 13 36.89 -61.75 -7.93
N SER A 14 37.13 -60.59 -7.29
CA SER A 14 36.10 -59.79 -6.57
C SER A 14 36.02 -58.30 -6.95
N SER A 15 36.64 -57.89 -8.05
CA SER A 15 36.85 -56.46 -8.40
C SER A 15 35.60 -55.72 -8.93
N ASN A 16 34.65 -56.40 -9.60
CA ASN A 16 33.57 -55.73 -10.34
C ASN A 16 32.32 -55.32 -9.52
N LYS A 17 32.13 -55.82 -8.30
CA LYS A 17 30.94 -55.47 -7.47
C LYS A 17 31.09 -54.15 -6.70
N LYS A 18 32.31 -53.73 -6.37
CA LYS A 18 32.56 -52.48 -5.60
C LYS A 18 32.33 -51.22 -6.44
N LYS A 19 32.72 -51.21 -7.72
CA LYS A 19 32.53 -50.06 -8.63
C LYS A 19 31.05 -49.75 -8.90
N LYS A 20 30.20 -50.77 -9.08
CA LYS A 20 28.75 -50.60 -9.27
C LYS A 20 28.04 -50.03 -8.03
N ARG A 21 28.48 -50.40 -6.82
CA ARG A 21 27.92 -49.85 -5.56
C ARG A 21 28.28 -48.38 -5.34
N ILE A 22 29.49 -47.96 -5.70
CA ILE A 22 29.92 -46.56 -5.59
C ILE A 22 29.11 -45.66 -6.53
N ILE A 23 28.89 -46.09 -7.78
CA ILE A 23 28.09 -45.32 -8.76
C ILE A 23 26.65 -45.11 -8.28
N ILE A 24 26.03 -46.15 -7.70
CA ILE A 24 24.66 -46.05 -7.18
C ILE A 24 24.57 -45.06 -6.01
N ILE A 25 25.55 -45.08 -5.09
CA ILE A 25 25.58 -44.16 -3.94
C ILE A 25 25.74 -42.70 -4.41
N THR A 26 26.61 -42.45 -5.39
CA THR A 26 26.79 -41.10 -5.94
C THR A 26 25.54 -40.58 -6.64
N SER A 27 24.82 -41.42 -7.40
CA SER A 27 23.56 -41.03 -8.04
C SER A 27 22.47 -40.68 -7.02
N VAL A 28 22.37 -41.39 -5.90
CA VAL A 28 21.39 -41.10 -4.85
C VAL A 28 21.66 -39.74 -4.20
N ILE A 29 22.92 -39.40 -3.95
CA ILE A 29 23.31 -38.11 -3.35
C ILE A 29 22.94 -36.94 -4.29
N VAL A 30 23.17 -37.10 -5.60
CA VAL A 30 22.83 -36.07 -6.60
C VAL A 30 21.31 -35.86 -6.67
N ILE A 31 20.52 -36.92 -6.62
CA ILE A 31 19.05 -36.82 -6.63
C ILE A 31 18.54 -36.11 -5.36
N ILE A 32 19.11 -36.40 -4.18
CA ILE A 32 18.75 -35.72 -2.93
C ILE A 32 19.11 -34.23 -2.99
N ALA A 33 20.25 -33.86 -3.57
CA ALA A 33 20.64 -32.45 -3.73
C ALA A 33 19.71 -31.70 -4.69
N ILE A 34 19.30 -32.33 -5.79
CA ILE A 34 18.34 -31.75 -6.75
C ILE A 34 16.97 -31.57 -6.08
N LEU A 35 16.46 -32.61 -5.40
CA LEU A 35 15.19 -32.52 -4.67
C LEU A 35 15.24 -31.45 -3.57
N GLY A 36 16.36 -31.36 -2.83
CA GLY A 36 16.57 -30.32 -1.83
C GLY A 36 16.56 -28.91 -2.43
N GLY A 37 17.18 -28.72 -3.60
CA GLY A 37 17.14 -27.44 -4.33
C GLY A 37 15.73 -27.07 -4.81
N PHE A 38 14.96 -28.03 -5.29
CA PHE A 38 13.56 -27.81 -5.69
C PHE A 38 12.66 -27.47 -4.49
N VAL A 39 12.83 -28.16 -3.36
CA VAL A 39 12.10 -27.87 -2.12
C VAL A 39 12.47 -26.48 -1.59
N TYR A 40 13.75 -26.12 -1.60
CA TYR A 40 14.20 -24.79 -1.18
C TYR A 40 13.57 -23.68 -2.04
N LYS A 41 13.62 -23.82 -3.37
CA LYS A 41 13.01 -22.84 -4.29
C LYS A 41 11.49 -22.74 -4.13
N TYR A 42 10.81 -23.88 -3.92
CA TYR A 42 9.37 -23.90 -3.66
C TYR A 42 9.00 -23.19 -2.35
N PHE A 43 9.79 -23.36 -1.28
CA PHE A 43 9.59 -22.64 -0.02
C PHE A 43 9.94 -21.15 -0.11
N GLU A 44 10.96 -20.78 -0.90
CA GLU A 44 11.32 -19.39 -1.15
C GLU A 44 10.22 -18.65 -1.95
N GLU A 45 9.66 -19.28 -2.99
CA GLU A 45 8.50 -18.74 -3.73
C GLU A 45 7.23 -18.67 -2.87
N LYS A 46 7.04 -19.59 -1.91
CA LYS A 46 5.90 -19.55 -0.99
C LYS A 46 6.06 -18.42 0.05
N LYS A 47 7.27 -18.24 0.59
CA LYS A 47 7.60 -17.12 1.50
C LYS A 47 7.42 -15.76 0.81
N ASN A 48 7.77 -15.66 -0.46
CA ASN A 48 7.56 -14.43 -1.24
C ASN A 48 6.07 -14.16 -1.50
N ARG A 49 5.23 -15.19 -1.72
CA ARG A 49 3.78 -15.03 -1.90
C ARG A 49 3.02 -14.71 -0.60
N GLU A 50 3.45 -15.25 0.54
CA GLU A 50 2.83 -14.91 1.84
C GLU A 50 3.17 -13.48 2.27
N ASN A 51 4.35 -12.95 1.88
CA ASN A 51 4.68 -11.53 2.03
C ASN A 51 3.86 -10.62 1.09
N GLU A 52 3.53 -11.07 -0.12
CA GLU A 52 2.76 -10.27 -1.09
C GLU A 52 1.28 -10.10 -0.69
N ILE A 53 0.70 -11.07 0.03
CA ILE A 53 -0.70 -11.04 0.49
C ILE A 53 -0.85 -10.26 1.82
N THR A 54 0.23 -10.11 2.60
CA THR A 54 0.23 -9.36 3.87
C THR A 54 0.77 -7.93 3.77
N LEU A 55 1.21 -7.50 2.58
CA LEU A 55 1.69 -6.13 2.30
C LEU A 55 0.64 -5.23 1.60
N ALA A 56 -0.59 -5.71 1.43
CA ALA A 56 -1.72 -4.90 0.95
C ALA A 56 -2.32 -3.98 2.03
N ASP A 57 -1.82 -4.04 3.26
CA ASP A 57 -2.22 -3.14 4.34
C ASP A 57 -0.99 -2.54 5.02
N ASP A 58 -0.97 -1.21 5.05
CA ASP A 58 -0.23 -0.39 6.01
C ASP A 58 1.28 -0.13 5.87
N SER A 59 1.78 0.08 4.65
CA SER A 59 3.05 0.79 4.48
C SER A 59 2.92 1.96 3.49
N ALA A 60 2.59 3.14 4.05
CA ALA A 60 2.82 4.41 3.39
C ALA A 60 4.32 4.71 3.42
N THR A 61 5.03 4.42 2.34
CA THR A 61 6.45 4.75 2.22
C THR A 61 6.60 6.23 1.88
N ALA A 62 7.25 6.99 2.76
CA ALA A 62 7.75 8.31 2.42
C ALA A 62 8.74 8.19 1.25
N VAL A 63 8.43 8.83 0.13
CA VAL A 63 9.27 8.81 -1.07
C VAL A 63 10.37 9.86 -0.92
N ASP A 64 11.63 9.41 -0.85
CA ASP A 64 12.81 10.28 -0.78
C ASP A 64 13.09 10.88 -2.17
N TYR A 65 12.62 12.10 -2.43
CA TYR A 65 12.92 12.83 -3.67
C TYR A 65 14.16 13.71 -3.50
N ALA A 66 15.17 13.43 -4.32
CA ALA A 66 16.43 14.15 -4.42
C ALA A 66 16.26 15.64 -4.80
N TYR A 67 17.17 16.47 -4.26
CA TYR A 67 17.32 17.92 -4.46
C TYR A 67 16.92 18.43 -5.86
N GLY A 68 15.69 18.93 -5.94
CA GLY A 68 15.11 19.67 -7.07
C GLY A 68 13.91 20.46 -6.57
N THR A 69 13.49 21.51 -7.28
CA THR A 69 12.24 22.19 -6.94
C THR A 69 11.08 21.21 -7.04
N PHE A 70 10.24 21.10 -6.01
CA PHE A 70 9.07 20.21 -5.98
C PHE A 70 7.93 20.66 -6.92
N LEU A 71 8.16 21.76 -7.65
CA LEU A 71 7.28 22.31 -8.67
C LEU A 71 7.91 22.14 -10.04
N ALA A 72 7.09 21.78 -11.03
CA ALA A 72 7.50 21.77 -12.44
C ALA A 72 7.90 23.19 -12.88
N SER A 73 8.80 23.31 -13.86
CA SER A 73 9.12 24.62 -14.44
C SER A 73 7.87 25.25 -15.09
N ASP A 74 7.88 26.57 -15.33
CA ASP A 74 6.77 27.21 -16.03
C ASP A 74 6.60 26.70 -17.47
N GLU A 75 7.69 26.30 -18.12
CA GLU A 75 7.68 25.70 -19.45
C GLU A 75 7.03 24.32 -19.44
N ASP A 76 7.47 23.45 -18.53
CA ASP A 76 6.88 22.12 -18.34
C ASP A 76 5.40 22.21 -17.98
N TYR A 77 5.04 23.12 -17.08
CA TYR A 77 3.65 23.38 -16.72
C TYR A 77 2.84 23.80 -17.94
N LYS A 78 3.33 24.77 -18.72
CA LYS A 78 2.62 25.23 -19.92
C LYS A 78 2.45 24.13 -20.96
N TYR A 79 3.45 23.25 -21.09
CA TYR A 79 3.42 22.15 -22.04
C TYR A 79 2.46 21.03 -21.61
N TRP A 80 2.57 20.56 -20.37
CA TRP A 80 1.83 19.38 -19.90
C TRP A 80 0.46 19.67 -19.32
N ALA A 81 0.24 20.84 -18.71
CA ALA A 81 -1.02 21.15 -18.02
C ALA A 81 -2.28 20.94 -18.89
N PRO A 82 -2.33 21.34 -20.17
CA PRO A 82 -3.52 21.11 -21.00
C PRO A 82 -3.90 19.64 -21.15
N SER A 83 -2.92 18.73 -21.07
CA SER A 83 -3.15 17.28 -21.16
C SER A 83 -3.53 16.64 -19.82
N ILE A 84 -3.00 17.16 -18.71
CA ILE A 84 -3.24 16.65 -17.36
C ILE A 84 -4.57 17.17 -16.81
N PHE A 85 -4.85 18.46 -16.96
CA PHE A 85 -6.07 19.12 -16.48
C PHE A 85 -7.08 19.23 -17.61
N ALA A 86 -7.59 18.09 -18.06
CA ALA A 86 -8.46 18.00 -19.24
C ALA A 86 -9.89 18.53 -19.06
N THR A 87 -10.27 18.96 -17.86
CA THR A 87 -11.63 19.42 -17.50
C THR A 87 -11.60 20.69 -16.67
N HIS A 88 -12.72 21.41 -16.64
CA HIS A 88 -12.86 22.66 -15.87
C HIS A 88 -12.99 22.41 -14.37
N ALA A 89 -13.18 21.16 -13.95
CA ALA A 89 -13.26 20.77 -12.55
C ALA A 89 -12.00 21.18 -11.76
N TYR A 90 -10.88 21.34 -12.45
CA TYR A 90 -9.59 21.67 -11.86
C TYR A 90 -9.23 23.16 -11.98
N ASP A 91 -10.10 24.00 -12.53
CA ASP A 91 -9.80 25.43 -12.74
C ASP A 91 -9.58 26.20 -11.43
N GLU A 92 -10.21 25.76 -10.35
CA GLU A 92 -10.08 26.38 -9.02
C GLU A 92 -8.75 26.07 -8.31
N ILE A 93 -8.00 25.07 -8.77
CA ILE A 93 -6.70 24.74 -8.17
C ILE A 93 -5.68 25.82 -8.53
N GLU A 94 -5.04 26.42 -7.51
CA GLU A 94 -3.99 27.42 -7.73
C GLU A 94 -2.81 26.85 -8.55
N LYS A 95 -2.14 27.74 -9.29
CA LYS A 95 -1.05 27.38 -10.21
C LYS A 95 0.05 26.54 -9.56
N ASP A 96 0.46 26.86 -8.33
CA ASP A 96 1.57 26.15 -7.68
C ASP A 96 1.22 24.68 -7.40
N TYR A 97 0.01 24.38 -6.94
CA TYR A 97 -0.45 22.99 -6.81
C TYR A 97 -0.53 22.29 -8.16
N LYS A 98 -1.02 22.98 -9.20
CA LYS A 98 -1.04 22.40 -10.56
C LYS A 98 0.38 22.07 -11.03
N ARG A 99 1.37 22.92 -10.74
CA ARG A 99 2.78 22.66 -11.05
C ARG A 99 3.35 21.50 -10.26
N ALA A 100 2.94 21.32 -9.01
CA ALA A 100 3.31 20.14 -8.22
C ALA A 100 2.74 18.85 -8.82
N ILE A 101 1.46 18.85 -9.20
CA ILE A 101 0.83 17.71 -9.89
C ILE A 101 1.56 17.40 -11.21
N VAL A 102 1.87 18.41 -12.03
CA VAL A 102 2.66 18.22 -13.26
C VAL A 102 4.01 17.59 -12.95
N LYS A 103 4.72 18.05 -11.91
CA LYS A 103 6.00 17.49 -11.48
C LYS A 103 5.87 16.02 -11.12
N ILE A 104 4.85 15.66 -10.34
CA ILE A 104 4.56 14.26 -9.97
C ILE A 104 4.31 13.41 -11.21
N PHE A 105 3.50 13.91 -12.16
CA PHE A 105 3.21 13.20 -13.40
C PHE A 105 4.46 12.99 -14.27
N MET A 106 5.36 13.97 -14.33
CA MET A 106 6.61 13.85 -15.07
C MET A 106 7.59 12.90 -14.38
N ASP A 107 7.79 13.05 -13.07
CA ASP A 107 8.75 12.25 -12.31
C ASP A 107 8.39 10.75 -12.33
N ASN A 108 7.10 10.45 -12.32
CA ASN A 108 6.58 9.09 -12.42
C ASN A 108 6.28 8.65 -13.87
N LYS A 109 6.61 9.48 -14.87
CA LYS A 109 6.40 9.22 -16.30
C LYS A 109 4.95 8.93 -16.69
N TYR A 110 3.98 9.41 -15.91
CA TYR A 110 2.55 9.27 -16.22
C TYR A 110 2.15 10.05 -17.47
N THR A 111 2.86 11.14 -17.79
CA THR A 111 2.67 11.88 -19.05
C THR A 111 3.04 11.07 -20.29
N GLU A 112 3.97 10.12 -20.17
CA GLU A 112 4.45 9.28 -21.26
C GLU A 112 3.69 7.95 -21.33
N THR A 113 3.47 7.33 -20.16
CA THR A 113 2.87 5.99 -20.04
C THR A 113 1.34 6.02 -20.06
N GLY A 114 0.74 7.12 -19.62
CA GLY A 114 -0.70 7.19 -19.36
C GLY A 114 -1.17 6.28 -18.23
N GLU A 115 -0.26 5.78 -17.38
CA GLU A 115 -0.60 4.84 -16.31
C GLU A 115 -1.62 5.43 -15.34
N TYR A 116 -1.46 6.70 -14.98
CA TYR A 116 -2.37 7.47 -14.15
C TYR A 116 -2.77 8.78 -14.81
N PHE A 117 -4.01 9.21 -14.56
CA PHE A 117 -4.56 10.48 -15.07
C PHE A 117 -5.55 11.10 -14.09
N LEU A 118 -5.71 12.42 -14.11
CA LEU A 118 -6.81 13.08 -13.38
C LEU A 118 -8.15 12.77 -14.06
N SER A 119 -9.22 12.61 -13.26
CA SER A 119 -10.56 12.32 -13.78
C SER A 119 -10.95 13.24 -14.94
N LYS A 120 -11.39 12.62 -16.03
CA LYS A 120 -11.90 13.32 -17.22
C LYS A 120 -13.40 13.62 -17.12
N ILE A 121 -14.04 13.26 -16.01
CA ILE A 121 -15.46 13.47 -15.76
C ILE A 121 -15.61 14.68 -14.83
N GLU A 122 -16.15 15.78 -15.34
CA GLU A 122 -16.27 17.08 -14.65
C GLU A 122 -16.88 16.97 -13.24
N THR A 123 -17.99 16.26 -13.09
CA THR A 123 -18.67 16.09 -11.79
C THR A 123 -17.81 15.32 -10.79
N ARG A 124 -17.01 14.36 -11.25
CA ARG A 124 -16.11 13.58 -10.41
C ARG A 124 -14.84 14.37 -10.09
N GLY A 125 -14.30 15.15 -11.04
CA GLY A 125 -13.10 15.95 -10.84
C GLY A 125 -13.18 16.84 -9.59
N LYS A 126 -14.34 17.48 -9.35
CA LYS A 126 -14.59 18.33 -8.17
C LYS A 126 -14.59 17.57 -6.83
N SER A 127 -14.71 16.25 -6.85
CA SER A 127 -14.65 15.39 -5.66
C SER A 127 -13.38 14.54 -5.61
N THR A 128 -12.39 14.88 -6.43
CA THR A 128 -11.08 14.21 -6.49
C THR A 128 -9.96 15.05 -5.90
N PHE A 129 -10.24 16.19 -5.29
CA PHE A 129 -9.25 16.96 -4.54
C PHE A 129 -9.88 17.66 -3.34
N ALA A 130 -9.06 17.94 -2.33
CA ALA A 130 -9.46 18.66 -1.14
C ALA A 130 -8.26 19.42 -0.55
N PHE A 131 -8.53 20.49 0.18
CA PHE A 131 -7.53 21.30 0.86
C PHE A 131 -7.74 21.27 2.37
N GLY A 132 -6.65 21.35 3.15
CA GLY A 132 -6.70 21.41 4.60
C GLY A 132 -5.31 21.46 5.22
N ASN A 133 -5.22 21.74 6.52
CA ASN A 133 -3.95 21.70 7.25
C ASN A 133 -3.65 20.28 7.74
N PHE A 134 -3.44 19.34 6.81
CA PHE A 134 -3.41 17.92 7.12
C PHE A 134 -2.21 17.51 7.99
N THR A 135 -1.13 18.30 7.97
CA THR A 135 0.07 18.04 8.78
C THR A 135 0.18 18.91 10.03
N GLY A 136 -0.79 19.81 10.28
CA GLY A 136 -0.71 20.77 11.39
C GLY A 136 0.41 21.81 11.21
N SER A 137 0.79 22.10 9.96
CA SER A 137 1.77 23.12 9.62
C SER A 137 1.31 24.50 10.09
N VAL A 138 2.25 25.33 10.53
CA VAL A 138 2.00 26.75 10.87
C VAL A 138 1.95 27.65 9.64
N GLN A 139 2.19 27.09 8.45
CA GLN A 139 2.15 27.82 7.19
C GLN A 139 0.72 28.26 6.88
N LYS A 140 0.58 29.39 6.18
CA LYS A 140 -0.73 29.98 5.87
C LYS A 140 -1.47 29.30 4.73
N LYS A 141 -0.73 28.61 3.84
CA LYS A 141 -1.32 27.90 2.70
C LYS A 141 -1.63 26.45 3.11
N PRO A 142 -2.78 25.91 2.71
CA PRO A 142 -3.17 24.56 3.07
C PRO A 142 -2.30 23.51 2.36
N ASP A 143 -2.33 22.28 2.86
CA ASP A 143 -1.92 21.11 2.08
C ASP A 143 -3.04 20.76 1.08
N MET A 144 -2.70 20.00 0.04
CA MET A 144 -3.66 19.53 -0.96
C MET A 144 -3.64 18.01 -1.05
N ALA A 145 -4.82 17.41 -1.05
CA ALA A 145 -5.01 16.01 -1.38
C ALA A 145 -5.64 15.91 -2.77
N PHE A 146 -5.21 14.94 -3.58
CA PHE A 146 -5.84 14.66 -4.87
C PHE A 146 -5.76 13.18 -5.26
N LEU A 147 -6.77 12.74 -6.00
CA LEU A 147 -6.87 11.41 -6.57
C LEU A 147 -6.49 11.42 -8.05
N VAL A 148 -5.73 10.42 -8.46
CA VAL A 148 -5.50 10.05 -9.86
C VAL A 148 -6.16 8.70 -10.16
N GLU A 149 -6.72 8.54 -11.33
CA GLU A 149 -7.31 7.30 -11.83
C GLU A 149 -6.24 6.52 -12.60
N LYS A 150 -6.22 5.20 -12.41
CA LYS A 150 -5.34 4.31 -13.16
C LYS A 150 -5.95 4.01 -14.53
N SER A 151 -5.11 3.68 -15.51
CA SER A 151 -5.50 3.29 -16.88
C SER A 151 -6.45 2.09 -16.99
N ASP A 152 -6.64 1.34 -15.90
CA ASP A 152 -7.64 0.28 -15.81
C ASP A 152 -9.08 0.80 -15.58
N TYR A 153 -9.24 2.11 -15.34
CA TYR A 153 -10.50 2.79 -15.04
C TYR A 153 -11.27 2.25 -13.83
N ALA A 154 -10.59 1.49 -12.97
CA ALA A 154 -11.19 0.84 -11.80
C ALA A 154 -10.39 1.14 -10.54
N SER A 155 -9.09 1.36 -10.65
CA SER A 155 -8.19 1.67 -9.54
C SER A 155 -7.82 3.16 -9.54
N SER A 156 -7.35 3.63 -8.40
CA SER A 156 -6.90 5.02 -8.24
C SER A 156 -5.75 5.13 -7.25
N ALA A 157 -5.14 6.29 -7.14
CA ALA A 157 -4.18 6.59 -6.08
C ALA A 157 -4.43 7.98 -5.48
N LEU A 158 -4.28 8.08 -4.16
CA LEU A 158 -4.30 9.33 -3.41
C LEU A 158 -2.88 9.84 -3.25
N TYR A 159 -2.71 11.14 -3.51
CA TYR A 159 -1.55 11.92 -3.13
C TYR A 159 -1.99 12.97 -2.11
N ILE A 160 -1.17 13.20 -1.09
CA ILE A 160 -1.23 14.41 -0.27
C ILE A 160 0.08 15.16 -0.50
N ILE A 161 -0.01 16.43 -0.86
CA ILE A 161 1.13 17.30 -1.11
C ILE A 161 1.08 18.55 -0.23
N SER A 162 2.25 19.05 0.15
CA SER A 162 2.34 20.36 0.79
C SER A 162 2.11 21.48 -0.23
N HIS A 163 1.89 22.70 0.25
CA HIS A 163 1.76 23.88 -0.62
C HIS A 163 3.01 24.15 -1.50
N ASP A 164 4.18 23.67 -1.08
CA ASP A 164 5.43 23.75 -1.84
C ASP A 164 5.59 22.62 -2.86
N GLY A 165 4.68 21.63 -2.87
CA GLY A 165 4.68 20.49 -3.79
C GLY A 165 5.35 19.21 -3.26
N ASN A 166 5.77 19.18 -1.99
CA ASN A 166 6.34 17.96 -1.40
C ASN A 166 5.26 16.87 -1.29
N VAL A 167 5.54 15.65 -1.73
CA VAL A 167 4.66 14.51 -1.47
C VAL A 167 4.77 14.11 0.00
N LEU A 168 3.67 14.29 0.73
CA LEU A 168 3.53 13.98 2.15
C LEU A 168 2.96 12.57 2.37
N TYR A 169 2.12 12.12 1.43
CA TYR A 169 1.47 10.82 1.48
C TYR A 169 1.17 10.31 0.08
N TRP A 170 1.25 9.00 -0.10
CA TRP A 170 0.77 8.31 -1.28
C TRP A 170 0.16 6.96 -0.92
N LYS A 171 -0.98 6.62 -1.53
CA LYS A 171 -1.62 5.30 -1.38
C LYS A 171 -2.41 4.93 -2.62
N GLU A 172 -2.19 3.73 -3.14
CA GLU A 172 -3.01 3.12 -4.20
C GLU A 172 -4.27 2.46 -3.61
N TYR A 173 -5.38 2.56 -4.34
CA TYR A 173 -6.64 1.90 -4.09
C TYR A 173 -6.97 1.01 -5.28
N SER A 174 -6.82 -0.31 -5.09
CA SER A 174 -7.09 -1.29 -6.13
C SER A 174 -8.59 -1.51 -6.30
N GLN A 175 -9.11 -1.43 -7.53
CA GLN A 175 -10.53 -1.62 -7.84
C GLN A 175 -11.48 -0.67 -7.10
N GLU A 176 -10.96 0.49 -6.68
CA GLU A 176 -11.74 1.52 -6.03
C GLU A 176 -11.49 2.90 -6.65
N LEU A 177 -12.59 3.64 -6.79
CA LEU A 177 -12.64 5.00 -7.29
C LEU A 177 -13.27 5.92 -6.22
N PRO A 178 -12.62 6.11 -5.06
CA PRO A 178 -13.15 6.95 -4.00
C PRO A 178 -13.41 8.37 -4.46
N ILE A 179 -14.18 9.08 -3.65
CA ILE A 179 -14.18 10.53 -3.58
C ILE A 179 -13.56 10.98 -2.26
N ILE A 180 -13.02 12.19 -2.24
CA ILE A 180 -12.42 12.78 -1.04
C ILE A 180 -13.06 14.11 -0.68
N ASN A 181 -13.14 14.38 0.62
CA ASN A 181 -13.49 15.67 1.21
C ASN A 181 -12.57 15.92 2.40
N SER A 182 -12.28 17.18 2.71
CA SER A 182 -11.62 17.53 3.97
C SER A 182 -12.62 17.75 5.10
N PHE A 183 -12.15 17.62 6.33
CA PHE A 183 -12.84 18.07 7.53
C PHE A 183 -11.85 18.83 8.42
N SER A 184 -12.37 19.76 9.22
CA SER A 184 -11.54 20.60 10.08
C SER A 184 -11.21 19.92 11.41
N GLN A 185 -10.10 20.34 12.02
CA GLN A 185 -9.78 20.06 13.41
C GLN A 185 -11.00 20.25 14.33
N GLY A 186 -11.19 19.33 15.27
CA GLY A 186 -12.33 19.29 16.20
C GLY A 186 -13.57 18.56 15.66
N SER A 187 -13.61 18.22 14.38
CA SER A 187 -14.69 17.39 13.82
C SER A 187 -14.74 16.02 14.52
N LYS A 188 -15.95 15.52 14.77
CA LYS A 188 -16.16 14.24 15.44
C LYS A 188 -15.95 13.07 14.49
N ILE A 189 -15.01 12.19 14.80
CA ILE A 189 -14.63 11.02 14.02
C ILE A 189 -14.43 9.81 14.93
N PHE A 190 -14.51 8.61 14.36
CA PHE A 190 -14.05 7.41 15.05
C PHE A 190 -12.54 7.25 14.85
N MET A 191 -11.81 6.94 15.93
CA MET A 191 -10.38 6.64 15.92
C MET A 191 -10.14 5.27 16.57
N ASP A 192 -9.52 5.21 17.74
CA ASP A 192 -9.13 3.97 18.42
C ASP A 192 -10.31 3.20 19.04
N LYS A 193 -11.43 3.89 19.28
CA LYS A 193 -12.61 3.36 19.94
C LYS A 193 -13.85 3.54 19.05
N MET A 194 -14.87 2.74 19.32
CA MET A 194 -16.21 2.92 18.73
C MET A 194 -16.97 4.09 19.39
N GLU A 195 -16.27 5.20 19.58
CA GLU A 195 -16.77 6.45 20.17
C GLU A 195 -16.30 7.63 19.31
N LEU A 196 -17.14 8.65 19.21
CA LEU A 196 -16.84 9.85 18.43
C LEU A 196 -15.93 10.80 19.20
N GLU A 197 -14.71 10.92 18.74
CA GLU A 197 -13.68 11.77 19.33
C GLU A 197 -13.43 13.00 18.45
N PRO A 198 -13.12 14.17 19.03
CA PRO A 198 -12.77 15.35 18.24
C PRO A 198 -11.40 15.15 17.59
N SER A 199 -11.32 15.35 16.27
CA SER A 199 -10.06 15.21 15.54
C SER A 199 -9.01 16.22 16.02
N PRO A 200 -7.76 15.79 16.26
CA PRO A 200 -6.68 16.68 16.68
C PRO A 200 -6.19 17.64 15.58
N LEU A 201 -6.42 17.30 14.30
CA LEU A 201 -6.01 18.07 13.12
C LEU A 201 -7.11 18.07 12.05
N ASP A 202 -6.94 18.90 11.02
CA ASP A 202 -7.68 18.71 9.78
C ASP A 202 -7.34 17.33 9.20
N GLY A 203 -8.31 16.71 8.53
CA GLY A 203 -8.09 15.42 7.90
C GLY A 203 -8.91 15.24 6.64
N LEU A 204 -8.80 14.05 6.06
CA LEU A 204 -9.48 13.67 4.84
C LEU A 204 -10.49 12.57 5.15
N ILE A 205 -11.71 12.71 4.64
CA ILE A 205 -12.67 11.62 4.52
C ILE A 205 -12.55 11.05 3.12
N ILE A 206 -12.29 9.76 3.05
CA ILE A 206 -12.28 8.97 1.82
C ILE A 206 -13.55 8.15 1.80
N LYS A 207 -14.35 8.31 0.75
CA LYS A 207 -15.63 7.63 0.61
C LYS A 207 -15.63 6.75 -0.64
N ASN A 208 -15.76 5.46 -0.41
CA ASN A 208 -16.05 4.44 -1.41
C ASN A 208 -17.55 4.11 -1.39
N LYS A 209 -17.98 3.20 -2.28
CA LYS A 209 -19.38 2.77 -2.36
C LYS A 209 -19.87 2.13 -1.06
N ASN A 210 -19.01 1.35 -0.40
CA ASN A 210 -19.35 0.52 0.76
C ASN A 210 -18.52 0.87 2.00
N ASP A 211 -17.62 1.84 1.92
CA ASP A 211 -16.66 2.13 2.97
C ASP A 211 -16.46 3.64 3.09
N LYS A 212 -16.23 4.10 4.32
CA LYS A 212 -15.88 5.48 4.65
C LYS A 212 -14.72 5.41 5.63
N ARG A 213 -13.58 5.98 5.24
CA ARG A 213 -12.40 6.08 6.10
C ARG A 213 -11.99 7.52 6.31
N VAL A 214 -11.32 7.77 7.42
CA VAL A 214 -10.60 9.01 7.68
C VAL A 214 -9.11 8.75 7.51
N VAL A 215 -8.42 9.66 6.82
CA VAL A 215 -6.96 9.73 6.80
C VAL A 215 -6.53 10.94 7.61
N LEU A 216 -5.70 10.70 8.63
CA LEU A 216 -5.27 11.71 9.59
C LEU A 216 -3.78 11.56 9.87
N TYR A 217 -3.07 12.68 9.97
CA TYR A 217 -1.66 12.67 10.32
C TYR A 217 -1.46 12.49 11.83
N ASP A 218 -0.72 11.46 12.22
CA ASP A 218 -0.21 11.33 13.59
C ASP A 218 1.15 12.03 13.73
N SER A 219 1.13 13.14 14.46
CA SER A 219 2.32 13.93 14.79
C SER A 219 3.39 13.17 15.57
N LYS A 220 3.05 12.06 16.27
CA LYS A 220 3.98 11.24 17.04
C LYS A 220 4.74 10.27 16.14
N THR A 221 4.02 9.47 15.36
CA THR A 221 4.61 8.50 14.42
C THR A 221 5.13 9.15 13.14
N LYS A 222 4.74 10.40 12.87
CA LYS A 222 5.04 11.13 11.64
C LYS A 222 4.47 10.49 10.38
N ASN A 223 3.38 9.74 10.52
CA ASN A 223 2.71 9.04 9.43
C ASN A 223 1.23 9.43 9.33
N PHE A 224 0.63 9.12 8.19
CA PHE A 224 -0.83 9.21 8.02
C PHE A 224 -1.46 7.86 8.34
N GLU A 225 -2.44 7.87 9.23
CA GLU A 225 -3.17 6.71 9.71
C GLU A 225 -4.59 6.69 9.14
N ASN A 226 -5.15 5.48 8.96
CA ASN A 226 -6.47 5.25 8.39
C ASN A 226 -7.44 4.77 9.47
N PHE A 227 -8.53 5.50 9.68
CA PHE A 227 -9.56 5.15 10.67
C PHE A 227 -10.89 4.85 9.99
N TYR A 228 -11.42 3.63 10.18
CA TYR A 228 -12.74 3.26 9.69
C TYR A 228 -13.83 4.10 10.37
N GLN A 229 -14.81 4.58 9.60
CA GLN A 229 -15.92 5.37 10.11
C GLN A 229 -17.18 4.52 10.17
N TYR A 230 -17.50 4.05 11.38
CA TYR A 230 -18.64 3.17 11.64
C TYR A 230 -19.96 3.75 11.16
N THR A 231 -20.76 2.87 10.57
CA THR A 231 -22.18 3.12 10.29
C THR A 231 -23.04 2.80 11.51
N ASN A 232 -24.29 3.26 11.50
CA ASN A 232 -25.25 2.89 12.55
C ASN A 232 -25.50 1.38 12.59
N ASP A 233 -25.43 0.70 11.45
CA ASP A 233 -25.60 -0.75 11.36
C ASP A 233 -24.41 -1.47 12.00
N ASP A 234 -23.18 -0.99 11.81
CA ASP A 234 -21.98 -1.53 12.47
C ASP A 234 -22.10 -1.41 13.99
N ILE A 235 -22.53 -0.23 14.48
CA ILE A 235 -22.74 0.03 15.92
C ILE A 235 -23.83 -0.88 16.48
N LYS A 236 -24.91 -1.08 15.74
CA LYS A 236 -26.01 -1.95 16.15
C LYS A 236 -25.56 -3.42 16.21
N ALA A 237 -24.86 -3.91 15.19
CA ALA A 237 -24.34 -5.27 15.15
C ALA A 237 -23.37 -5.55 16.31
N ALA A 238 -22.46 -4.62 16.60
CA ALA A 238 -21.52 -4.75 17.72
C ALA A 238 -22.25 -4.85 19.08
N ARG A 239 -23.31 -4.05 19.29
CA ARG A 239 -24.14 -4.10 20.51
C ARG A 239 -24.88 -5.43 20.63
N GLU A 240 -25.43 -5.95 19.54
CA GLU A 240 -26.11 -7.25 19.52
C GLU A 240 -25.13 -8.38 19.88
N GLU A 241 -23.94 -8.42 19.27
CA GLU A 241 -22.92 -9.43 19.58
C GLU A 241 -22.46 -9.40 21.05
N ALA A 242 -22.26 -8.21 21.61
CA ALA A 242 -21.91 -8.05 23.02
C ALA A 242 -23.02 -8.57 23.96
N SER A 243 -24.28 -8.29 23.61
CA SER A 243 -25.42 -8.76 24.39
C SER A 243 -25.54 -10.29 24.41
N TYR A 244 -25.12 -10.98 23.33
CA TYR A 244 -25.09 -12.44 23.28
C TYR A 244 -23.92 -13.05 24.06
N ARG A 245 -22.80 -12.32 24.21
CA ARG A 245 -21.61 -12.79 24.93
C ARG A 245 -21.67 -12.54 26.44
N GLY A 246 -22.62 -11.73 26.90
CA GLY A 246 -22.75 -11.38 28.32
C GLY A 246 -21.68 -10.41 28.81
N ASP A 247 -20.98 -9.74 27.89
CA ASP A 247 -19.98 -8.72 28.20
C ASP A 247 -20.71 -7.37 28.38
N GLU A 248 -20.98 -6.99 29.63
CA GLU A 248 -21.71 -5.75 29.97
C GLU A 248 -20.90 -4.45 29.81
N ASP A 249 -19.63 -4.53 29.38
CA ASP A 249 -18.68 -3.39 29.41
C ASP A 249 -18.57 -2.57 28.11
N ILE A 250 -19.41 -2.80 27.08
CA ILE A 250 -19.42 -1.89 25.92
C ILE A 250 -20.31 -0.68 26.22
N ILE A 251 -19.73 0.34 26.86
CA ILE A 251 -20.34 1.66 26.99
C ILE A 251 -20.28 2.36 25.63
N VAL A 252 -21.20 2.03 24.71
CA VAL A 252 -21.42 2.86 23.52
C VAL A 252 -22.26 4.05 23.93
N ALA A 253 -21.62 5.16 24.29
CA ALA A 253 -22.32 6.42 24.59
C ALA A 253 -23.20 6.83 23.39
N ASP A 254 -24.49 6.93 23.68
CA ASP A 254 -25.57 7.21 22.75
C ASP A 254 -25.34 8.54 22.01
N SER A 255 -25.18 8.50 20.68
CA SER A 255 -25.22 9.72 19.86
C SER A 255 -26.63 9.93 19.32
N ILE A 256 -27.55 10.34 20.19
CA ILE A 256 -28.67 11.17 19.74
C ILE A 256 -28.12 12.58 19.55
N ALA A 257 -27.92 12.98 18.29
CA ALA A 257 -27.99 14.39 17.91
C ALA A 257 -28.37 14.53 16.43
N ARG A 258 -29.43 15.30 16.23
CA ARG A 258 -29.95 15.80 14.95
C ARG A 258 -28.95 16.74 14.26
#